data_AF-A0A836GDX6-F1
#
_entry.id   AF-A0A836GDX6-F1
#
_cell.length_a   1.000
_cell.length_b   1.000
_cell.length_c   1.000
_cell.angle_alpha   90.00
_cell.angle_beta   90.00
_cell.angle_gamma   90.00
#
_symmetry.space_group_name_H-M   'P 1'
#
loop_
_entity.id
_entity.type
_entity.pdbx_description
1 polymer ?
#
loop_
_entity_poly.entity_id
_entity_poly.type
_entity_poly.pdbx_seq_one_letter_code
_entity_poly.pdbx_strand_id
1 'polypeptide(L)'
;LQVLIALNFISSSSYQKRVDQDFLTYVSQPTISKILRNVIVNALNILMNDWIQFPIENADIQHVKETFWIHTQFPGVSGAIDGTHIAIVPPNIEREHLYINRKLYHLLNVLIFSHSSIEQTIGRLKGSWRCLRKDRTLYSIYFNETKQI
;
A
#
# COMPACT_ATOMS: atom_id res chain seq x y z
N LEU A 1 -19.73 5.84 17.78
CA LEU A 1 -18.54 6.70 18.00
C LEU A 1 -17.28 6.16 17.31
N GLN A 2 -16.89 4.89 17.52
CA GLN A 2 -15.64 4.33 16.95
C GLN A 2 -15.58 4.37 15.41
N VAL A 3 -16.67 4.00 14.73
CA VAL A 3 -16.76 4.05 13.25
C VAL A 3 -16.67 5.49 12.74
N LEU A 4 -17.30 6.45 13.43
CA LEU A 4 -17.24 7.87 13.07
C LEU A 4 -15.80 8.42 13.16
N ILE A 5 -15.06 8.06 14.21
CA ILE A 5 -13.65 8.42 14.37
C ILE A 5 -12.81 7.84 13.23
N ALA A 6 -13.04 6.57 12.87
CA ALA A 6 -12.33 5.92 11.77
C ALA A 6 -12.62 6.57 10.41
N LEU A 7 -13.89 6.88 10.12
CA LEU A 7 -14.28 7.56 8.88
C LEU A 7 -13.72 8.97 8.81
N ASN A 8 -13.79 9.74 9.90
CA ASN A 8 -13.21 11.09 9.95
C ASN A 8 -11.69 11.05 9.73
N PHE A 9 -11.00 10.05 10.30
CA PHE A 9 -9.57 9.86 10.08
C PHE A 9 -9.25 9.64 8.60
N ILE A 10 -9.96 8.72 7.93
CA ILE A 10 -9.76 8.41 6.50
C ILE A 10 -10.04 9.64 5.63
N SER A 11 -11.09 10.41 5.93
CA SER A 11 -11.42 11.63 5.16
C SER A 11 -10.42 12.77 5.37
N SER A 12 -9.83 12.88 6.57
CA SER A 12 -8.91 13.98 6.90
C SER A 12 -7.56 13.91 6.18
N SER A 13 -7.18 12.74 5.63
CA SER A 13 -5.85 12.44 5.04
C SER A 13 -4.65 12.80 5.93
N SER A 14 -4.88 12.99 7.22
CA SER A 14 -3.90 13.56 8.15
C SER A 14 -3.24 12.49 9.02
N TYR A 15 -2.02 12.79 9.48
CA TYR A 15 -1.39 11.97 10.51
C TYR A 15 -2.23 12.01 11.79
N GLN A 16 -2.20 10.90 12.54
CA GLN A 16 -2.96 10.76 13.78
C GLN A 16 -2.73 11.90 14.78
N LYS A 17 -1.58 12.59 14.70
CA LYS A 17 -1.24 13.78 15.50
C LYS A 17 -2.18 14.99 15.29
N ARG A 18 -2.91 15.08 14.18
CA ARG A 18 -3.81 16.22 13.88
C ARG A 18 -5.26 16.00 14.36
N VAL A 19 -5.61 14.77 14.77
CA VAL A 19 -6.97 14.42 15.26
C VAL A 19 -7.14 14.74 16.75
N ASP A 20 -6.05 15.06 17.46
CA ASP A 20 -6.08 15.50 18.86
C ASP A 20 -6.63 16.94 19.03
N GLN A 21 -6.76 17.69 17.93
CA GLN A 21 -7.27 19.07 17.91
C GLN A 21 -8.66 19.20 17.27
N ASP A 22 -9.29 18.10 16.85
CA ASP A 22 -10.64 18.14 16.27
C ASP A 22 -11.69 18.26 17.37
N PHE A 23 -12.43 19.37 17.37
CA PHE A 23 -13.55 19.66 18.29
C PHE A 23 -14.58 18.51 18.39
N LEU A 24 -14.67 17.68 17.34
CA LEU A 24 -15.63 16.56 17.24
C LEU A 24 -15.20 15.29 17.99
N THR A 25 -13.93 15.14 18.36
CA THR A 25 -13.40 13.89 18.95
C THR A 25 -12.42 14.20 20.08
N TYR A 26 -12.95 14.42 21.28
CA TYR A 26 -12.20 14.60 22.54
C TYR A 26 -11.58 13.28 23.03
N VAL A 27 -10.73 12.66 22.20
CA VAL A 27 -10.24 11.29 22.42
C VAL A 27 -8.72 11.28 22.31
N SER A 28 -8.05 10.73 23.33
CA SER A 28 -6.59 10.66 23.35
C SER A 28 -6.01 9.85 22.18
N GLN A 29 -4.84 10.25 21.69
CA GLN A 29 -4.13 9.57 20.60
C GLN A 29 -4.00 8.04 20.80
N PRO A 30 -3.67 7.51 21.99
CA PRO A 30 -3.62 6.05 22.19
C PRO A 30 -4.97 5.36 21.95
N THR A 31 -6.06 6.00 22.34
CA THR A 31 -7.42 5.49 22.15
C THR A 31 -7.80 5.51 20.67
N ILE A 32 -7.50 6.59 19.95
CA ILE A 32 -7.65 6.64 18.49
C ILE A 32 -6.85 5.51 17.83
N SER A 33 -5.61 5.25 18.28
CA SER A 33 -4.76 4.20 17.67
C SER A 33 -5.40 2.81 17.80
N LYS A 34 -5.98 2.53 18.97
CA LYS A 34 -6.74 1.29 19.22
C LYS A 34 -7.99 1.22 18.34
N ILE A 35 -8.74 2.31 18.21
CA ILE A 35 -9.95 2.37 17.38
C ILE A 35 -9.60 2.13 15.91
N LEU A 36 -8.57 2.79 15.38
CA LEU A 36 -8.14 2.59 13.99
C LEU A 36 -7.71 1.15 13.74
N ARG A 37 -6.96 0.54 14.66
CA ARG A 37 -6.66 -0.90 14.56
C ARG A 37 -7.92 -1.75 14.57
N ASN A 38 -8.80 -1.58 15.55
CA ASN A 38 -9.95 -2.46 15.72
C ASN A 38 -11.02 -2.29 14.63
N VAL A 39 -11.16 -1.10 14.06
CA VAL A 39 -12.19 -0.82 13.05
C VAL A 39 -11.59 -0.94 11.65
N ILE A 40 -10.55 -0.17 11.33
CA ILE A 40 -10.03 -0.09 9.96
C ILE A 40 -9.27 -1.36 9.60
N VAL A 41 -8.34 -1.83 10.45
CA VAL A 41 -7.54 -3.01 10.10
C VAL A 41 -8.42 -4.25 10.01
N ASN A 42 -9.38 -4.43 10.93
CA ASN A 42 -10.29 -5.56 10.86
C ASN A 42 -11.21 -5.48 9.63
N ALA A 43 -11.77 -4.31 9.31
CA ALA A 43 -12.60 -4.15 8.12
C ALA A 43 -11.80 -4.40 6.84
N LEU A 44 -10.57 -3.88 6.75
CA LEU A 44 -9.67 -4.14 5.64
C LEU A 44 -9.33 -5.63 5.55
N ASN A 45 -9.01 -6.31 6.64
CA ASN A 45 -8.70 -7.74 6.62
C ASN A 45 -9.87 -8.58 6.07
N ILE A 46 -11.12 -8.22 6.39
CA ILE A 46 -12.30 -8.89 5.84
C ILE A 46 -12.40 -8.63 4.34
N LEU A 47 -12.28 -7.37 3.92
CA LEU A 47 -12.40 -6.97 2.51
C LEU A 47 -11.19 -7.40 1.65
N MET A 48 -10.03 -7.59 2.25
CA MET A 48 -8.79 -7.91 1.52
C MET A 48 -8.97 -9.17 0.69
N ASN A 49 -9.66 -10.18 1.21
CA ASN A 49 -9.89 -11.41 0.47
C ASN A 49 -10.87 -11.22 -0.69
N ASP A 50 -11.69 -10.19 -0.73
CA ASP A 50 -12.60 -9.97 -1.87
C ASP A 50 -11.96 -9.07 -2.94
N TRP A 51 -11.06 -8.17 -2.53
CA TRP A 51 -10.51 -7.13 -3.39
C TRP A 51 -9.06 -7.39 -3.85
N ILE A 52 -8.30 -8.20 -3.11
CA ILE A 52 -6.92 -8.56 -3.44
C ILE A 52 -6.91 -10.01 -3.91
N GLN A 53 -7.34 -10.20 -5.15
CA GLN A 53 -7.32 -11.50 -5.82
C GLN A 53 -6.14 -11.57 -6.79
N PHE A 54 -5.39 -12.65 -6.68
CA PHE A 54 -4.31 -12.98 -7.60
C PHE A 54 -4.84 -13.95 -8.67
N PRO A 55 -4.47 -13.82 -9.95
CA PRO A 55 -4.78 -14.78 -10.99
C PRO A 55 -4.06 -16.08 -10.63
N ILE A 56 -4.84 -17.10 -10.34
CA ILE A 56 -4.34 -18.44 -10.00
C ILE A 56 -4.51 -19.36 -11.22
N GLU A 57 -5.56 -19.14 -12.01
CA GLU A 57 -5.82 -19.94 -13.20
C GLU A 57 -4.85 -19.59 -14.34
N ASN A 58 -4.40 -20.61 -15.07
CA ASN A 58 -3.49 -20.43 -16.20
C ASN A 58 -4.07 -19.49 -17.27
N ALA A 59 -5.39 -19.52 -17.46
CA ALA A 59 -6.08 -18.63 -18.40
C ALA A 59 -5.95 -17.15 -17.98
N ASP A 60 -6.15 -16.84 -16.71
CA ASP A 60 -6.03 -15.48 -16.17
C ASP A 60 -4.57 -14.99 -16.23
N ILE A 61 -3.62 -15.85 -15.86
CA ILE A 61 -2.19 -15.53 -15.92
C ILE A 61 -1.79 -15.22 -17.37
N GLN A 62 -2.25 -16.02 -18.32
CA GLN A 62 -1.97 -15.83 -19.73
C GLN A 62 -2.60 -14.53 -20.25
N HIS A 63 -3.84 -14.23 -19.84
CA HIS A 63 -4.51 -12.97 -20.18
C HIS A 63 -3.73 -11.74 -19.67
N VAL A 64 -3.19 -11.81 -18.44
CA VAL A 64 -2.34 -10.74 -17.89
C VAL A 64 -1.04 -10.60 -18.70
N LYS A 65 -0.36 -11.72 -19.00
CA LYS A 65 0.87 -11.73 -19.82
C LYS A 65 0.65 -11.08 -21.19
N GLU A 66 -0.44 -11.42 -21.86
CA GLU A 66 -0.81 -10.85 -23.16
C GLU A 66 -1.11 -9.36 -23.05
N THR A 67 -1.85 -8.95 -22.02
CA THR A 67 -2.18 -7.55 -21.77
C THR A 67 -0.91 -6.72 -21.59
N PHE A 68 0.04 -7.19 -20.79
CA PHE A 68 1.33 -6.50 -20.63
C PHE A 68 2.13 -6.48 -21.93
N TRP A 69 2.21 -7.59 -22.65
CA TRP A 69 2.90 -7.64 -23.94
C TRP A 69 2.38 -6.57 -24.91
N ILE A 70 1.06 -6.45 -25.05
CA ILE A 70 0.43 -5.45 -25.93
C ILE A 70 0.86 -4.02 -25.56
N HIS A 71 0.88 -3.69 -24.26
CA HIS A 71 1.12 -2.31 -23.80
C HIS A 71 2.60 -1.96 -23.64
N THR A 72 3.46 -2.90 -23.25
CA THR A 72 4.85 -2.63 -22.86
C THR A 72 5.88 -3.35 -23.71
N GLN A 73 5.47 -4.32 -24.54
CA GLN A 73 6.35 -5.19 -25.33
C GLN A 73 7.35 -5.98 -24.46
N PHE A 74 7.04 -6.17 -23.18
CA PHE A 74 7.88 -6.91 -22.26
C PHE A 74 7.30 -8.32 -22.05
N PRO A 75 8.06 -9.39 -22.39
CA PRO A 75 7.52 -10.73 -22.37
C PRO A 75 7.42 -11.31 -20.95
N GLY A 76 6.37 -12.11 -20.72
CA GLY A 76 6.23 -12.93 -19.51
C GLY A 76 5.85 -12.17 -18.24
N VAL A 77 5.35 -10.93 -18.33
CA VAL A 77 4.92 -10.14 -17.16
C VAL A 77 3.58 -10.64 -16.63
N SER A 78 3.55 -11.09 -15.39
CA SER A 78 2.32 -11.49 -14.69
C SER A 78 1.73 -10.38 -13.79
N GLY A 79 2.41 -9.24 -13.73
CA GLY A 79 2.03 -8.08 -12.94
C GLY A 79 3.22 -7.16 -12.64
N ALA A 80 2.92 -5.98 -12.11
CA ALA A 80 3.90 -4.95 -11.77
C ALA A 80 3.84 -4.62 -10.27
N ILE A 81 5.00 -4.39 -9.65
CA ILE A 81 5.11 -3.85 -8.29
C ILE A 81 5.62 -2.41 -8.36
N ASP A 82 4.89 -1.46 -7.78
CA ASP A 82 5.38 -0.09 -7.51
C ASP A 82 5.61 0.08 -6.00
N GLY A 83 6.80 0.54 -5.63
CA GLY A 83 7.18 0.81 -4.25
C GLY A 83 7.17 2.29 -3.91
N THR A 84 6.69 2.64 -2.71
CA THR A 84 6.87 3.97 -2.15
C THR A 84 7.52 3.91 -0.76
N HIS A 85 8.49 4.81 -0.56
CA HIS A 85 9.10 5.03 0.75
C HIS A 85 8.25 5.96 1.61
N ILE A 86 7.78 5.46 2.75
CA ILE A 86 7.03 6.24 3.74
C ILE A 86 7.97 6.60 4.88
N ALA A 87 8.14 7.88 5.16
CA ALA A 87 8.98 8.32 6.27
C ALA A 87 8.36 7.92 7.61
N ILE A 88 9.20 7.40 8.50
CA ILE A 88 8.78 6.97 9.84
C ILE A 88 9.59 7.70 10.90
N VAL A 89 9.02 7.78 12.10
CA VAL A 89 9.80 8.09 13.29
C VAL A 89 10.71 6.89 13.55
N PRO A 90 12.01 7.10 13.86
CA PRO A 90 12.92 6.00 14.16
C PRO A 90 12.32 5.05 15.19
N PRO A 91 12.31 3.73 14.93
CA PRO A 91 11.87 2.75 15.91
C PRO A 91 12.94 2.61 17.02
N ASN A 92 12.73 1.69 17.96
CA ASN A 92 13.71 1.41 19.01
C ASN A 92 15.10 1.13 18.40
N ILE A 93 16.15 1.63 19.06
CA ILE A 93 17.55 1.65 18.62
C ILE A 93 18.01 0.28 18.11
N GLU A 94 17.60 -0.80 18.78
CA GLU A 94 17.95 -2.18 18.41
C GLU A 94 17.55 -2.56 16.97
N ARG A 95 16.43 -2.00 16.47
CA ARG A 95 15.86 -2.31 15.16
C ARG A 95 15.99 -1.16 14.18
N GLU A 96 16.56 -0.04 14.59
CA GLU A 96 16.65 1.17 13.78
C GLU A 96 17.33 0.93 12.43
N HIS A 97 18.43 0.19 12.43
CA HIS A 97 19.23 -0.14 11.25
C HIS A 97 18.43 -0.83 10.13
N LEU A 98 17.31 -1.50 10.45
CA LEU A 98 16.43 -2.16 9.47
C LEU A 98 15.62 -1.16 8.64
N TYR A 99 15.48 0.07 9.11
CA TYR A 99 14.64 1.09 8.49
C TYR A 99 15.45 2.24 7.89
N ILE A 100 16.78 2.16 7.93
CA ILE A 100 17.67 3.18 7.38
C ILE A 100 17.90 2.88 5.89
N ASN A 101 17.60 3.85 5.03
CA ASN A 101 17.90 3.73 3.61
C ASN A 101 19.35 4.15 3.28
N ARG A 102 19.77 3.98 2.02
CA ARG A 102 21.10 4.43 1.53
C ARG A 102 21.39 5.91 1.79
N LYS A 103 20.36 6.76 1.89
CA LYS A 103 20.47 8.21 2.15
C LYS A 103 20.42 8.54 3.66
N LEU A 104 20.53 7.53 4.54
CA LEU A 104 20.49 7.67 6.00
C LEU A 104 19.17 8.23 6.56
N TYR A 105 18.05 8.00 5.86
CA TYR A 105 16.70 8.33 6.34
C TYR A 105 15.94 7.09 6.78
N HIS A 106 15.15 7.25 7.86
CA HIS A 106 14.24 6.22 8.37
C HIS A 106 12.95 6.16 7.57
N LEU A 107 12.77 5.07 6.84
CA LEU A 107 11.64 4.89 5.92
C LEU A 107 11.18 3.44 5.94
N LEU A 108 9.88 3.23 5.69
CA LEU A 108 9.31 1.93 5.38
C LEU A 108 9.15 1.82 3.87
N ASN A 109 9.60 0.72 3.27
CA ASN A 109 9.30 0.42 1.88
C ASN A 109 7.92 -0.25 1.79
N VAL A 110 6.95 0.45 1.21
CA VAL A 110 5.59 -0.08 0.99
C VAL A 110 5.43 -0.41 -0.48
N LEU A 111 5.17 -1.68 -0.78
CA LEU A 111 5.03 -2.20 -2.14
C LEU A 111 3.56 -2.44 -2.46
N ILE A 112 3.12 -2.03 -3.65
CA ILE A 112 1.78 -2.29 -4.20
C ILE A 112 1.94 -3.10 -5.47
N PHE A 113 1.17 -4.18 -5.56
CA PHE A 113 1.16 -5.04 -6.73
C PHE A 113 -0.09 -4.81 -7.59
N SER A 114 0.07 -4.94 -8.91
CA SER A 114 -0.97 -4.72 -9.89
C SER A 114 -0.93 -5.75 -11.02
N HIS A 115 -2.11 -6.30 -11.33
CA HIS A 115 -2.33 -7.20 -12.47
C HIS A 115 -2.71 -6.51 -13.77
N SER A 116 -3.18 -5.27 -13.71
CA SER A 116 -3.41 -4.48 -14.92
C SER A 116 -2.21 -3.59 -15.21
N SER A 117 -2.10 -3.14 -16.47
CA SER A 117 -1.19 -2.07 -16.90
C SER A 117 -1.62 -0.74 -16.25
N ILE A 118 -1.45 -0.64 -14.92
CA ILE A 118 -1.80 0.52 -14.12
C ILE A 118 -0.71 1.59 -14.30
N GLU A 119 -0.60 2.12 -15.50
CA GLU A 119 -0.08 3.48 -15.64
C GLU A 119 -1.20 4.50 -15.36
N GLN A 120 -2.47 4.18 -15.65
CA GLN A 120 -3.56 5.15 -15.55
C GLN A 120 -4.15 5.33 -14.14
N THR A 121 -4.30 4.27 -13.34
CA THR A 121 -4.88 4.39 -11.96
C THR A 121 -3.86 4.92 -10.95
N ILE A 122 -2.60 4.48 -11.03
CA ILE A 122 -1.51 4.96 -10.17
C ILE A 122 -1.19 6.43 -10.49
N GLY A 123 -1.20 6.83 -11.77
CA GLY A 123 -1.04 8.24 -12.17
C GLY A 123 -2.16 9.16 -11.65
N ARG A 124 -3.42 8.72 -11.67
CA ARG A 124 -4.56 9.48 -11.12
C ARG A 124 -4.54 9.57 -9.60
N LEU A 125 -4.16 8.50 -8.89
CA LEU A 125 -3.99 8.52 -7.43
C LEU A 125 -2.81 9.41 -7.01
N LYS A 126 -1.74 9.48 -7.81
CA LYS A 126 -0.56 10.34 -7.61
C LYS A 126 -0.85 11.85 -7.59
N GLY A 127 -1.95 12.31 -8.21
CA GLY A 127 -2.37 13.72 -8.16
C GLY A 127 -3.04 14.12 -6.85
N SER A 128 -3.56 13.16 -6.07
CA SER A 128 -4.40 13.43 -4.89
C SER A 128 -3.67 13.33 -3.55
N TRP A 129 -2.57 12.56 -3.47
CA TRP A 129 -1.85 12.31 -2.22
C TRP A 129 -0.50 13.04 -2.17
N ARG A 130 -0.47 14.21 -1.53
CA ARG A 130 0.72 15.08 -1.38
C ARG A 130 1.82 14.52 -0.46
N CYS A 131 1.62 13.35 0.16
CA CYS A 131 2.49 12.81 1.21
C CYS A 131 3.54 11.79 0.75
N LEU A 132 3.60 11.44 -0.55
CA LEU A 132 4.55 10.46 -1.06
C LEU A 132 5.83 11.12 -1.59
N ARG A 133 6.99 10.80 -0.99
CA ARG A 133 8.31 11.20 -1.49
C ARG A 133 8.62 10.38 -2.76
N LYS A 134 9.04 11.05 -3.84
CA LYS A 134 9.24 10.50 -5.21
C LYS A 134 10.38 9.46 -5.37
N ASP A 135 10.92 8.87 -4.31
CA ASP A 135 11.93 7.80 -4.44
C ASP A 135 11.21 6.46 -4.66
N ARG A 136 11.19 6.00 -5.93
CA ARG A 136 10.46 4.81 -6.40
C ARG A 136 11.40 3.66 -6.72
N THR A 137 10.91 2.43 -6.57
CA THR A 137 11.56 1.23 -7.10
C THR A 137 10.49 0.35 -7.71
N LEU A 138 10.61 0.10 -9.02
CA LEU A 138 9.67 -0.70 -9.79
C LEU A 138 10.28 -2.09 -9.98
N TYR A 139 9.53 -3.12 -9.62
CA TYR A 139 9.95 -4.51 -9.76
C TYR A 139 8.93 -5.27 -10.63
N SER A 140 9.45 -6.07 -11.57
CA SER A 140 8.63 -7.00 -12.37
C SER A 140 8.67 -8.39 -11.76
N ILE A 141 7.51 -9.04 -11.63
CA ILE A 141 7.44 -10.43 -11.18
C ILE A 141 7.34 -11.34 -12.41
N TYR A 142 8.14 -12.41 -12.41
CA TYR A 142 8.01 -13.52 -13.34
C TYR A 142 7.57 -14.76 -12.55
N PHE A 143 6.42 -15.35 -12.87
CA PHE A 143 6.10 -16.70 -12.38
C PHE A 143 6.75 -17.72 -13.31
N ASN A 144 7.75 -18.45 -12.78
CA ASN A 144 8.25 -19.67 -13.43
C ASN A 144 7.21 -20.77 -13.26
N GLU A 145 6.82 -21.42 -14.36
CA GLU A 145 5.79 -22.47 -14.45
C GLU A 145 6.17 -23.81 -13.76
N THR A 146 7.10 -23.82 -12.80
CA THR A 146 7.70 -25.04 -12.24
C THR A 146 7.34 -25.35 -10.78
N LYS A 147 6.27 -24.79 -10.22
CA LYS A 147 5.74 -25.26 -8.92
C LYS A 147 4.24 -25.51 -8.97
N GLN A 148 3.89 -26.72 -9.43
CA GLN A 148 2.68 -27.40 -8.98
C GLN A 148 2.89 -27.79 -7.50
N ILE A 149 1.95 -27.38 -6.63
CA ILE A 149 1.78 -27.95 -5.27
C ILE A 149 0.85 -29.15 -5.40
#